data_AF-A0A8H7M7W0-F1
#
_entry.id   AF-A0A8H7M7W0-F1
#
_cell.length_a   1.000
_cell.length_b   1.000
_cell.length_c   1.000
_cell.angle_alpha   90.00
_cell.angle_beta   90.00
_cell.angle_gamma   90.00
#
_symmetry.space_group_name_H-M   'P 1'
#
loop_
_entity.id
_entity.type
_entity.pdbx_description
1 polymer ?
#
loop_
_entity_poly.entity_id
_entity_poly.type
_entity_poly.pdbx_seq_one_letter_code
_entity_poly.pdbx_strand_id
1 'polypeptide(L)'
;MEFFGTPLAEGAQMARHTNTQESAHNIIRMLLGKDLMVTKIQRQLVDESLPLEKTDVGLVIGQDLEDNLRKRQEEMSELMAQRQNALEANDQNWLRLLDSQEERARIKESQLLDQLQVLRTSETKPLNNTSLQVDEAQFKTIIDSDLALFQAQIEAMENKSMGQARARDKQLADHLRKEEEQEKQRDKKIDDEIARMKATTTSSTHPIAEVPMPVNKIILLAVDHPTKAELFLTSLGGLGTV
;
A
#
# COMPACT_ATOMS: atom_id res chain seq x y z
N MET A 1 0.13 20.73 -19.45
CA MET A 1 0.40 20.59 -20.90
C MET A 1 1.88 20.28 -21.19
N GLU A 2 2.64 19.80 -20.20
CA GLU A 2 4.11 19.73 -20.29
C GLU A 2 4.62 18.59 -21.19
N PHE A 3 3.87 17.49 -21.29
CA PHE A 3 4.28 16.28 -22.02
C PHE A 3 4.51 16.50 -23.53
N PHE A 4 3.70 17.33 -24.18
CA PHE A 4 3.83 17.64 -25.61
C PHE A 4 4.48 19.00 -25.88
N GLY A 5 5.00 19.67 -24.84
CA GLY A 5 5.54 21.02 -24.95
C GLY A 5 6.70 21.11 -25.95
N THR A 6 7.73 20.28 -25.78
CA THR A 6 8.91 20.26 -26.67
C THR A 6 8.55 19.89 -28.10
N PRO A 7 7.80 18.79 -28.38
CA PRO A 7 7.40 18.48 -29.74
C PRO A 7 6.60 19.61 -30.41
N LEU A 8 5.65 20.22 -29.70
CA LEU A 8 4.86 21.33 -30.23
C LEU A 8 5.73 22.57 -30.52
N ALA A 9 6.71 22.86 -29.65
CA ALA A 9 7.66 23.95 -29.84
C ALA A 9 8.57 23.72 -31.06
N GLU A 10 8.90 22.46 -31.35
CA GLU A 10 9.70 22.05 -32.52
C GLU A 10 8.86 21.88 -33.81
N GLY A 11 7.59 22.31 -33.80
CA GLY A 11 6.73 22.36 -34.98
C GLY A 11 5.87 21.12 -35.18
N ALA A 12 5.80 20.21 -34.21
CA ALA A 12 4.79 19.15 -34.22
C ALA A 12 3.39 19.76 -34.16
N GLN A 13 2.44 19.09 -34.79
CA GLN A 13 1.03 19.52 -34.84
C GLN A 13 0.16 18.48 -34.16
N MET A 14 -0.71 18.93 -33.26
CA MET A 14 -1.75 18.09 -32.68
C MET A 14 -3.04 18.23 -33.47
N ALA A 15 -3.65 17.10 -33.84
CA ALA A 15 -4.97 17.04 -34.44
C ALA A 15 -5.85 16.09 -33.63
N ARG A 16 -7.08 16.51 -33.33
CA ARG A 16 -8.04 15.69 -32.59
C ARG A 16 -8.91 14.92 -33.59
N HIS A 17 -8.95 13.61 -33.46
CA HIS A 17 -9.92 12.77 -34.15
C HIS A 17 -11.24 12.79 -33.38
N THR A 18 -12.32 13.25 -34.01
CA THR A 18 -13.66 13.33 -33.40
C THR A 18 -14.56 12.16 -33.81
N ASN A 19 -13.96 11.06 -34.28
CA ASN A 19 -14.66 9.87 -34.77
C ASN A 19 -15.65 10.16 -35.92
N THR A 20 -15.38 11.21 -36.71
CA THR A 20 -16.14 11.54 -37.91
C THR A 20 -15.25 11.38 -39.15
N GLN A 21 -15.86 10.98 -40.26
CA GLN A 21 -15.17 10.85 -41.55
C GLN A 21 -14.43 12.14 -41.93
N GLU A 22 -15.05 13.30 -41.70
CA GLU A 22 -14.45 14.60 -41.99
C GLU A 22 -13.17 14.84 -41.16
N SER A 23 -13.21 14.56 -39.85
CA SER A 23 -12.02 14.71 -38.99
C SER A 23 -10.87 13.81 -39.44
N ALA A 24 -11.16 12.58 -39.86
CA ALA A 24 -10.16 11.66 -40.40
C ALA A 24 -9.55 12.17 -41.71
N HIS A 25 -10.36 12.65 -42.66
CA HIS A 25 -9.86 13.22 -43.92
C HIS A 25 -9.01 14.47 -43.69
N ASN A 26 -9.34 15.28 -42.70
CA ASN A 26 -8.55 16.46 -42.35
C ASN A 26 -7.18 16.05 -41.76
N ILE A 27 -7.14 15.05 -40.87
CA ILE A 27 -5.88 14.51 -40.35
C ILE A 27 -5.03 13.93 -41.48
N ILE A 28 -5.61 13.15 -42.40
CA ILE A 28 -4.89 12.59 -43.55
C ILE A 28 -4.32 13.70 -44.42
N ARG A 29 -5.11 14.74 -44.74
CA ARG A 29 -4.62 15.91 -45.50
C ARG A 29 -3.47 16.64 -44.81
N MET A 30 -3.44 16.67 -43.48
CA MET A 30 -2.31 17.24 -42.72
C MET A 30 -1.03 16.40 -42.78
N LEU A 31 -1.13 15.12 -43.14
CA LEU A 31 0.02 14.21 -43.30
C LEU A 31 0.52 14.17 -44.74
N LEU A 32 -0.38 14.34 -45.72
CA LEU A 32 -0.02 14.34 -47.14
C LEU A 32 0.92 15.51 -47.48
N GLY A 33 2.05 15.20 -48.12
CA GLY A 33 3.06 16.19 -48.53
C GLY A 33 4.08 16.55 -47.46
N LYS A 34 4.02 15.96 -46.26
CA LYS A 34 5.11 16.05 -45.28
C LYS A 34 6.13 14.95 -45.53
N ASP A 35 7.41 15.29 -45.37
CA ASP A 35 8.48 14.30 -45.41
C ASP A 35 8.35 13.32 -44.24
N LEU A 36 8.64 12.05 -44.52
CA LEU A 36 8.69 11.00 -43.51
C LEU A 36 9.87 11.27 -42.56
N MET A 37 9.58 11.94 -41.45
CA MET A 37 10.54 12.12 -40.36
C MET A 37 10.60 10.81 -39.55
N VAL A 38 11.60 9.98 -39.85
CA VAL A 38 11.88 8.77 -39.07
C VAL A 38 12.46 9.18 -37.73
N THR A 39 11.88 8.67 -36.64
CA THR A 39 12.38 8.96 -35.30
C THR A 39 13.77 8.38 -35.09
N LYS A 40 14.60 9.01 -34.25
CA LYS A 40 15.97 8.53 -34.00
C LYS A 40 16.00 7.10 -33.48
N ILE A 41 15.05 6.74 -32.60
CA ILE A 41 14.95 5.37 -32.07
C ILE A 41 14.55 4.35 -33.14
N GLN A 42 13.67 4.70 -34.09
CA GLN A 42 13.33 3.81 -35.21
C GLN A 42 14.54 3.57 -36.11
N ARG A 43 15.31 4.63 -36.40
CA ARG A 43 16.57 4.49 -37.16
C ARG A 43 17.56 3.58 -36.43
N GLN A 44 17.75 3.80 -35.13
CA GLN A 44 18.66 2.99 -34.33
C GLN A 44 18.24 1.51 -34.27
N LEU A 45 16.95 1.23 -34.04
CA LEU A 45 16.43 -0.14 -33.92
C LEU A 45 16.34 -0.87 -35.26
N VAL A 46 15.92 -0.19 -36.33
CA VAL A 46 15.58 -0.83 -37.62
C VAL A 46 16.72 -0.69 -38.61
N ASP A 47 17.19 0.54 -38.86
CA ASP A 47 18.17 0.81 -39.91
C ASP A 47 19.59 0.45 -39.44
N GLU A 48 19.94 0.80 -38.20
CA GLU A 48 21.25 0.54 -37.60
C GLU A 48 21.30 -0.81 -36.85
N SER A 49 20.16 -1.50 -36.73
CA SER A 49 20.03 -2.79 -36.05
C SER A 49 20.65 -2.80 -34.63
N LEU A 50 20.60 -1.67 -33.94
CA LEU A 50 21.04 -1.57 -32.55
C LEU A 50 19.99 -2.25 -31.65
N PRO A 51 20.42 -3.06 -30.67
CA PRO A 51 19.50 -3.58 -29.67
C PRO A 51 19.04 -2.44 -28.75
N LEU A 52 17.88 -2.61 -28.12
CA LEU A 52 17.18 -1.53 -27.40
C LEU A 52 18.07 -0.90 -26.32
N GLU A 53 18.82 -1.69 -25.56
CA GLU A 53 19.70 -1.21 -24.49
C GLU A 53 20.90 -0.38 -25.00
N LYS A 54 21.24 -0.46 -26.29
CA LYS A 54 22.30 0.35 -26.92
C LYS A 54 21.76 1.57 -27.66
N THR A 55 20.44 1.74 -27.73
CA THR A 55 19.83 2.96 -28.28
C THR A 55 20.01 4.12 -27.30
N ASP A 56 19.95 5.36 -27.79
CA ASP A 56 20.09 6.54 -26.92
C ASP A 56 19.04 6.55 -25.81
N VAL A 57 17.81 6.14 -26.14
CA VAL A 57 16.71 6.03 -25.18
C VAL A 57 16.97 4.90 -24.18
N GLY A 58 17.44 3.75 -24.67
CA GLY A 58 17.80 2.62 -23.81
C GLY A 58 18.92 2.94 -22.83
N LEU A 59 19.92 3.72 -23.25
CA LEU A 59 21.01 4.18 -22.37
C LEU A 59 20.48 5.09 -21.25
N VAL A 60 19.62 6.07 -21.59
CA VAL A 60 19.04 6.98 -20.60
C VAL A 60 18.14 6.23 -19.60
N ILE A 61 17.27 5.36 -20.10
CA ILE A 61 16.38 4.56 -19.24
C ILE A 61 17.19 3.57 -18.40
N GLY A 62 18.17 2.90 -19.01
CA GLY A 62 19.05 1.96 -18.30
C GLY A 62 19.82 2.63 -17.17
N GLN A 63 20.38 3.81 -17.42
CA GLN A 63 21.06 4.58 -16.38
C GLN A 63 20.11 5.02 -15.26
N ASP A 64 18.91 5.50 -15.58
CA ASP A 64 17.92 5.87 -14.56
C ASP A 64 17.49 4.65 -13.73
N LEU A 65 17.27 3.49 -14.37
CA LEU A 65 16.95 2.25 -13.66
C LEU A 65 18.08 1.79 -12.74
N GLU A 66 19.34 1.85 -13.19
CA GLU A 66 20.51 1.51 -12.38
C GLU A 66 20.70 2.48 -11.20
N ASP A 67 20.48 3.77 -11.41
CA ASP A 67 20.54 4.78 -10.35
C ASP A 67 19.42 4.59 -9.32
N ASN A 68 18.21 4.26 -9.77
CA ASN A 68 17.10 3.94 -8.88
C ASN A 68 17.39 2.65 -8.09
N LEU A 69 17.96 1.63 -8.72
CA LEU A 69 18.34 0.39 -8.05
C LEU A 69 19.36 0.65 -6.94
N ARG A 70 20.41 1.41 -7.24
CA ARG A 70 21.46 1.78 -6.28
C ARG A 70 20.88 2.48 -5.05
N LYS A 71 20.02 3.49 -5.27
CA LYS A 71 19.33 4.20 -4.16
C LYS A 71 18.49 3.26 -3.32
N ARG A 72 17.77 2.31 -3.93
CA ARG A 72 16.97 1.34 -3.18
C ARG A 72 17.81 0.37 -2.37
N GLN A 73 18.98 -0.04 -2.88
CA GLN A 73 19.91 -0.87 -2.14
C GLN A 73 20.49 -0.15 -0.92
N GLU A 74 20.80 1.14 -1.07
CA GLU A 74 21.22 2.00 0.05
C GLU A 74 20.12 2.09 1.11
N GLU A 75 18.87 2.39 0.72
CA GLU A 75 17.72 2.41 1.63
C GLU A 75 17.51 1.06 2.34
N MET A 76 17.66 -0.07 1.63
CA MET A 76 17.56 -1.40 2.21
C MET A 76 18.63 -1.65 3.28
N SER A 77 19.87 -1.24 3.00
CA SER A 77 20.96 -1.37 3.96
C SER A 77 20.70 -0.56 5.23
N GLU A 78 20.10 0.62 5.10
CA GLU A 78 19.72 1.46 6.23
C GLU A 78 18.58 0.83 7.04
N LEU A 79 17.54 0.30 6.38
CA LEU A 79 16.44 -0.39 7.05
C LEU A 79 16.93 -1.60 7.85
N MET A 80 17.84 -2.40 7.28
CA MET A 80 18.43 -3.55 7.99
C MET A 80 19.23 -3.11 9.22
N ALA A 81 19.97 -2.00 9.14
CA ALA A 81 20.68 -1.44 10.28
C ALA A 81 19.72 -0.95 11.37
N GLN A 82 18.64 -0.26 10.99
CA GLN A 82 17.60 0.18 11.92
C GLN A 82 16.90 -1.02 12.60
N ARG A 83 16.68 -2.11 11.86
CA ARG A 83 16.12 -3.36 12.39
C ARG A 83 17.04 -3.99 13.42
N GLN A 84 18.35 -4.03 13.16
CA GLN A 84 19.31 -4.56 14.11
C GLN A 84 19.31 -3.75 15.42
N ASN A 85 19.31 -2.42 15.33
CA ASN A 85 19.23 -1.54 16.49
C ASN A 85 17.90 -1.72 17.28
N ALA A 86 16.79 -1.94 16.58
CA ALA A 86 15.49 -2.21 17.18
C ALA A 86 15.44 -3.54 17.94
N LEU A 87 16.14 -4.54 17.41
CA LEU A 87 16.27 -5.86 18.02
C LEU A 87 17.10 -5.78 19.30
N GLU A 88 18.15 -4.96 19.31
CA GLU A 88 18.95 -4.64 20.51
C GLU A 88 18.14 -3.86 21.56
N ALA A 89 17.26 -2.96 21.12
CA ALA A 89 16.34 -2.21 21.98
C ALA A 89 15.10 -3.04 22.42
N ASN A 90 14.92 -4.26 21.90
CA ASN A 90 13.79 -5.15 22.14
C ASN A 90 12.41 -4.51 21.86
N ASP A 91 12.32 -3.60 20.88
CA ASP A 91 11.07 -2.94 20.48
C ASP A 91 10.32 -3.77 19.43
N GLN A 92 9.40 -4.62 19.90
CA GLN A 92 8.60 -5.51 19.06
C GLN A 92 7.63 -4.78 18.12
N ASN A 93 7.17 -3.58 18.47
CA ASN A 93 6.27 -2.81 17.61
C ASN A 93 7.04 -2.17 16.45
N TRP A 94 8.23 -1.65 16.74
CA TRP A 94 9.11 -1.08 15.74
C TRP A 94 9.64 -2.14 14.76
N LEU A 95 9.96 -3.35 15.24
CA LEU A 95 10.34 -4.49 14.39
C LEU A 95 9.26 -4.85 13.36
N ARG A 96 8.00 -4.91 13.76
CA ARG A 96 6.88 -5.20 12.84
C ARG A 96 6.71 -4.14 11.76
N LEU A 97 6.93 -2.87 12.11
CA LEU A 97 6.86 -1.77 11.15
C LEU A 97 8.01 -1.87 10.13
N LEU A 98 9.22 -2.16 10.59
CA LEU A 98 10.40 -2.32 9.74
C LEU A 98 10.26 -3.53 8.80
N ASP A 99 9.74 -4.67 9.26
CA ASP A 99 9.46 -5.84 8.41
C ASP A 99 8.57 -5.47 7.20
N SER A 100 7.53 -4.67 7.42
CA SER A 100 6.64 -4.23 6.34
C SER A 100 7.33 -3.26 5.37
N GLN A 101 8.28 -2.46 5.83
CA GLN A 101 9.05 -1.54 4.98
C GLN A 101 10.08 -2.32 4.14
N GLU A 102 10.81 -3.25 4.75
CA GLU A 102 11.77 -4.13 4.08
C GLU A 102 11.11 -4.94 2.97
N GLU A 103 9.95 -5.57 3.24
CA GLU A 103 9.25 -6.35 2.22
C GLU A 103 8.82 -5.48 1.03
N ARG A 104 8.30 -4.27 1.29
CA ARG A 104 7.93 -3.33 0.23
C ARG A 104 9.13 -2.86 -0.58
N ALA A 105 10.26 -2.59 0.09
CA ALA A 105 11.49 -2.21 -0.57
C ALA A 105 12.04 -3.35 -1.44
N ARG A 106 11.98 -4.60 -0.95
CA ARG A 106 12.45 -5.80 -1.65
C ARG A 106 11.63 -6.09 -2.91
N ILE A 107 10.31 -5.93 -2.84
CA ILE A 107 9.43 -6.07 -4.01
C ILE A 107 9.81 -5.05 -5.08
N LYS A 108 10.04 -3.78 -4.70
CA LYS A 108 10.43 -2.73 -5.65
C LYS A 108 11.81 -2.99 -6.26
N GLU A 109 12.76 -3.44 -5.46
CA GLU A 109 14.10 -3.81 -5.94
C GLU A 109 13.99 -4.93 -6.99
N SER A 110 13.22 -5.98 -6.70
CA SER A 110 12.95 -7.06 -7.66
C SER A 110 12.34 -6.54 -8.96
N GLN A 111 11.37 -5.63 -8.88
CA GLN A 111 10.74 -5.04 -10.07
C GLN A 111 11.74 -4.25 -10.93
N LEU A 112 12.66 -3.51 -10.32
CA LEU A 112 13.70 -2.77 -11.04
C LEU A 112 14.70 -3.71 -11.71
N LEU A 113 15.07 -4.79 -11.03
CA LEU A 113 15.93 -5.83 -11.60
C LEU A 113 15.28 -6.51 -12.80
N ASP A 114 13.98 -6.83 -12.70
CA ASP A 114 13.21 -7.41 -13.81
C ASP A 114 13.16 -6.44 -15.00
N GLN A 115 12.93 -5.15 -14.76
CA GLN A 115 12.93 -4.12 -15.81
C GLN A 115 14.29 -3.99 -16.50
N LEU A 116 15.39 -4.00 -15.73
CA LEU A 116 16.75 -4.01 -16.27
C LEU A 116 17.03 -5.29 -17.08
N GLN A 117 16.55 -6.43 -16.61
CA GLN A 117 16.71 -7.70 -17.31
C GLN A 117 15.92 -7.69 -18.63
N VAL A 118 14.70 -7.18 -18.66
CA VAL A 118 13.91 -7.05 -19.88
C VAL A 118 14.60 -6.12 -20.87
N LEU A 119 15.12 -4.99 -20.39
CA LEU A 119 15.86 -4.05 -21.25
C LEU A 119 17.09 -4.74 -21.87
N ARG A 120 17.86 -5.49 -21.07
CA ARG A 120 19.08 -6.20 -21.51
C ARG A 120 18.83 -7.46 -22.34
N THR A 121 17.77 -8.22 -22.07
CA THR A 121 17.49 -9.48 -22.80
C THR A 121 16.74 -9.28 -24.10
N SER A 122 16.34 -8.04 -24.42
CA SER A 122 15.85 -7.68 -25.75
C SER A 122 16.88 -7.91 -26.89
N GLU A 123 18.13 -8.24 -26.53
CA GLU A 123 19.25 -8.61 -27.41
C GLU A 123 19.01 -9.75 -28.44
N THR A 124 17.94 -10.57 -28.35
CA THR A 124 17.90 -11.84 -29.13
C THR A 124 16.68 -12.11 -30.01
N LYS A 125 15.83 -11.13 -30.33
CA LYS A 125 14.87 -11.31 -31.44
C LYS A 125 15.41 -10.58 -32.66
N PRO A 126 16.19 -11.24 -33.54
CA PRO A 126 16.47 -10.64 -34.82
C PRO A 126 15.10 -10.40 -35.49
N LEU A 127 14.83 -9.14 -35.83
CA LEU A 127 13.70 -8.74 -36.66
C LEU A 127 13.97 -9.27 -38.07
N ASN A 128 13.92 -10.59 -38.20
CA ASN A 128 13.93 -11.27 -39.48
C ASN A 128 12.63 -10.87 -40.16
N ASN A 129 12.78 -10.38 -41.38
CA ASN A 129 11.81 -9.74 -42.24
C ASN A 129 10.74 -10.74 -42.76
N THR A 130 10.49 -11.83 -42.03
CA THR A 130 9.71 -12.99 -42.44
C THR A 130 8.69 -13.36 -41.37
N SER A 131 7.82 -12.43 -40.98
CA SER A 131 6.55 -12.79 -40.30
C SER A 131 5.58 -11.61 -40.26
N LEU A 132 5.10 -11.23 -41.45
CA LEU A 132 3.77 -10.63 -41.62
C LEU A 132 2.77 -11.71 -42.08
N GLN A 133 2.88 -12.89 -41.49
CA GLN A 133 1.86 -13.94 -41.49
C GLN A 133 1.82 -14.57 -40.10
N VAL A 134 1.61 -13.74 -39.07
CA VAL A 134 1.07 -14.27 -37.83
C VAL A 134 -0.42 -14.43 -38.10
N ASP A 135 -0.83 -15.68 -38.30
CA ASP A 135 -2.23 -16.06 -38.39
C ASP A 135 -2.99 -15.40 -37.23
N GLU A 136 -4.05 -14.66 -37.51
CA GLU A 136 -4.87 -13.94 -36.53
C GLU A 136 -5.30 -14.86 -35.37
N ALA A 137 -5.47 -16.16 -35.68
CA ALA A 137 -5.71 -17.22 -34.71
C ALA A 137 -4.57 -17.39 -33.68
N GLN A 138 -3.31 -17.38 -34.10
CA GLN A 138 -2.17 -17.56 -33.19
C GLN A 138 -1.99 -16.37 -32.25
N PHE A 139 -2.20 -15.14 -32.75
CA PHE A 139 -2.15 -13.94 -31.92
C PHE A 139 -3.27 -13.91 -30.88
N LYS A 140 -4.48 -14.33 -31.27
CA LYS A 140 -5.62 -14.47 -30.35
C LYS A 140 -5.36 -15.54 -29.30
N THR A 141 -4.75 -16.66 -29.67
CA THR A 141 -4.44 -17.76 -28.73
C THR A 141 -3.39 -17.36 -27.69
N ILE A 142 -2.38 -16.58 -28.08
CA ILE A 142 -1.36 -16.07 -27.15
C ILE A 142 -1.98 -15.08 -26.17
N ILE A 143 -2.80 -14.14 -26.66
CA ILE A 143 -3.49 -13.16 -25.80
C ILE A 143 -4.49 -13.85 -24.86
N ASP A 144 -5.27 -14.82 -25.35
CA ASP A 144 -6.25 -15.55 -24.54
C ASP A 144 -5.54 -16.42 -23.48
N SER A 145 -4.39 -17.01 -23.80
CA SER A 145 -3.56 -17.78 -22.86
C SER A 145 -2.96 -16.90 -21.77
N ASP A 146 -2.38 -15.75 -22.13
CA ASP A 146 -1.79 -14.82 -21.17
C ASP A 146 -2.88 -14.16 -20.29
N LEU A 147 -4.05 -13.87 -20.85
CA LEU A 147 -5.19 -13.35 -20.11
C LEU A 147 -5.76 -14.39 -19.12
N ALA A 148 -5.83 -15.67 -19.51
CA ALA A 148 -6.27 -16.75 -18.64
C ALA A 148 -5.28 -17.01 -17.49
N LEU A 149 -3.96 -16.96 -17.77
CA LEU A 149 -2.92 -17.03 -16.74
C LEU A 149 -3.03 -15.88 -15.74
N PHE A 150 -3.28 -14.67 -16.23
CA PHE A 150 -3.45 -13.48 -15.39
C PHE A 150 -4.72 -13.57 -14.53
N GLN A 151 -5.85 -14.02 -15.10
CA GLN A 151 -7.08 -14.27 -14.36
C GLN A 151 -6.88 -15.32 -13.26
N ALA A 152 -6.24 -16.45 -13.57
CA ALA A 152 -5.94 -17.48 -12.58
C ALA A 152 -5.04 -16.95 -11.45
N GLN A 153 -4.10 -16.06 -11.76
CA GLN A 153 -3.24 -15.42 -10.77
C GLN A 153 -4.00 -14.44 -9.86
N ILE A 154 -4.95 -13.67 -10.41
CA ILE A 154 -5.83 -12.80 -9.64
C ILE A 154 -6.72 -13.64 -8.71
N GLU A 155 -7.36 -14.69 -9.21
CA GLU A 155 -8.21 -15.58 -8.40
C GLU A 155 -7.40 -16.28 -7.29
N ALA A 156 -6.16 -16.68 -7.56
CA ALA A 156 -5.28 -17.26 -6.55
C ALA A 156 -4.93 -16.22 -5.46
N MET A 157 -4.67 -14.97 -5.83
CA MET A 157 -4.45 -13.88 -4.87
C MET A 157 -5.69 -13.56 -4.04
N GLU A 158 -6.87 -13.49 -4.66
CA GLU A 158 -8.13 -13.24 -3.96
C GLU A 158 -8.47 -14.37 -2.99
N ASN A 159 -8.30 -15.62 -3.39
CA ASN A 159 -8.52 -16.77 -2.50
C ASN A 159 -7.53 -16.80 -1.34
N LYS A 160 -6.26 -16.43 -1.56
CA LYS A 160 -5.25 -16.30 -0.49
C LYS A 160 -5.61 -15.17 0.47
N SER A 161 -6.06 -14.02 -0.05
CA SER A 161 -6.51 -12.87 0.74
C SER A 161 -7.76 -13.21 1.57
N MET A 162 -8.78 -13.81 0.95
CA MET A 162 -9.98 -14.29 1.65
C MET A 162 -9.66 -15.34 2.71
N GLY A 163 -8.73 -16.26 2.44
CA GLY A 163 -8.28 -17.26 3.40
C GLY A 163 -7.62 -16.60 4.63
N GLN A 164 -6.78 -15.58 4.40
CA GLN A 164 -6.15 -14.81 5.48
C GLN A 164 -7.15 -13.97 6.27
N ALA A 165 -8.14 -13.35 5.61
CA ALA A 165 -9.21 -12.61 6.28
C ALA A 165 -10.05 -13.53 7.18
N ARG A 166 -10.49 -14.69 6.67
CA ARG A 166 -11.22 -15.69 7.45
C ARG A 166 -10.41 -16.23 8.63
N ALA A 167 -9.11 -16.42 8.46
CA ALA A 167 -8.23 -16.86 9.55
C ALA A 167 -8.11 -15.79 10.64
N ARG A 168 -7.98 -14.51 10.26
CA ARG A 168 -7.97 -13.38 11.21
C ARG A 168 -9.29 -13.24 11.95
N ASP A 169 -10.42 -13.32 11.25
CA ASP A 169 -11.75 -13.23 11.87
C ASP A 169 -11.99 -14.37 12.87
N LYS A 170 -11.55 -15.59 12.53
CA LYS A 170 -11.62 -16.73 13.44
C LYS A 170 -10.76 -16.52 14.69
N GLN A 171 -9.53 -16.00 14.53
CA GLN A 171 -8.65 -15.67 15.66
C GLN A 171 -9.26 -14.59 16.56
N LEU A 172 -9.91 -13.59 15.97
CA LEU A 172 -10.60 -12.52 16.71
C LEU A 172 -11.78 -13.08 17.51
N ALA A 173 -12.60 -13.94 16.90
CA ALA A 173 -13.73 -14.58 17.56
C ALA A 173 -13.29 -15.51 18.71
N ASP A 174 -12.20 -16.25 18.54
CA ASP A 174 -11.63 -17.10 19.59
C ASP A 174 -11.06 -16.25 20.75
N HIS A 175 -10.48 -15.08 20.45
CA HIS A 175 -10.01 -14.14 21.48
C HIS A 175 -11.17 -13.56 22.29
N LEU A 176 -12.22 -13.09 21.61
CA LEU A 176 -13.42 -12.54 22.25
C LEU A 176 -14.13 -13.56 23.15
N ARG A 177 -14.24 -14.82 22.70
CA ARG A 177 -14.79 -15.90 23.53
C ARG A 177 -14.00 -16.14 24.82
N LYS A 178 -12.67 -16.16 24.73
CA LYS A 178 -11.81 -16.33 25.92
C LYS A 178 -11.95 -15.16 26.88
N GLU A 179 -12.12 -13.95 26.36
CA GLU A 179 -12.30 -12.74 27.16
C GLU A 179 -13.64 -12.76 27.91
N GLU A 180 -14.76 -13.08 27.24
CA GLU A 180 -16.07 -13.24 27.89
C GLU A 180 -16.06 -14.32 28.98
N GLU A 181 -15.32 -15.41 28.76
CA GLU A 181 -15.23 -16.51 29.74
C GLU A 181 -14.38 -16.13 30.95
N GLN A 182 -13.35 -15.31 30.77
CA GLN A 182 -12.57 -14.72 31.86
C GLN A 182 -13.41 -13.71 32.67
N GLU A 183 -14.22 -12.89 32.00
CA GLU A 183 -15.10 -11.92 32.65
C GLU A 183 -16.14 -12.62 33.52
N LYS A 184 -16.82 -13.65 32.98
CA LYS A 184 -17.76 -14.48 33.77
C LYS A 184 -17.11 -15.15 34.98
N GLN A 185 -15.83 -15.54 34.88
CA GLN A 185 -15.09 -16.10 36.01
C GLN A 185 -14.73 -15.06 37.06
N ARG A 186 -14.45 -13.82 36.64
CA ARG A 186 -14.19 -12.70 37.57
C ARG A 186 -15.47 -12.32 38.31
N ASP A 187 -16.58 -12.21 37.62
CA ASP A 187 -17.88 -11.87 38.22
C ASP A 187 -18.29 -12.89 39.28
N LYS A 188 -18.17 -14.19 38.97
CA LYS A 188 -18.42 -15.26 39.94
C LYS A 188 -17.53 -15.17 41.19
N LYS A 189 -16.25 -14.83 41.03
CA LYS A 189 -15.33 -14.67 42.17
C LYS A 189 -15.73 -13.48 43.04
N ILE A 190 -16.14 -12.38 42.42
CA ILE A 190 -16.62 -11.18 43.12
C ILE A 190 -17.90 -11.52 43.91
N ASP A 191 -18.84 -12.25 43.31
CA ASP A 191 -20.06 -12.69 43.98
C ASP A 191 -19.78 -13.60 45.18
N ASP A 192 -18.85 -14.57 45.01
CA ASP A 192 -18.42 -15.46 46.09
C ASP A 192 -17.74 -14.69 47.24
N GLU A 193 -16.95 -13.67 46.92
CA GLU A 193 -16.28 -12.82 47.89
C GLU A 193 -17.26 -11.92 48.66
N ILE A 194 -18.25 -11.35 47.96
CA ILE A 194 -19.35 -10.59 48.58
C ILE A 194 -20.17 -11.50 49.51
N ALA A 195 -20.45 -12.74 49.12
CA ALA A 195 -21.17 -13.70 49.95
C ALA A 195 -20.38 -14.06 51.22
N ARG A 196 -19.06 -14.24 51.12
CA ARG A 196 -18.18 -14.48 52.28
C ARG A 196 -18.15 -13.29 53.23
N MET A 197 -18.00 -12.08 52.71
CA MET A 197 -18.03 -10.86 53.52
C MET A 197 -19.36 -10.69 54.26
N LYS A 198 -20.49 -10.95 53.59
CA LYS A 198 -21.81 -10.91 54.23
C LYS A 198 -21.96 -11.93 55.36
N ALA A 199 -21.43 -13.14 55.19
CA ALA A 199 -21.47 -14.18 56.22
C ALA A 199 -20.58 -13.88 57.44
N THR A 200 -19.46 -13.18 57.24
CA THR A 200 -18.61 -12.72 58.36
C THR A 200 -19.24 -11.56 59.13
N THR A 201 -20.02 -10.70 58.47
CA THR A 201 -20.68 -9.55 59.12
C THR A 201 -21.92 -9.98 59.94
N THR A 202 -22.62 -11.05 59.56
CA THR A 202 -23.77 -11.56 60.33
C THR A 202 -23.40 -12.36 61.58
N SER A 203 -22.14 -12.79 61.73
CA SER A 203 -21.67 -13.48 62.95
C SER A 203 -21.17 -12.51 64.05
N SER A 204 -21.13 -11.20 63.79
CA SER A 204 -20.70 -10.19 64.76
C SER A 204 -21.78 -9.11 64.95
N THR A 205 -22.99 -9.54 65.34
CA THR A 205 -24.03 -8.63 65.83
C THR A 205 -24.18 -8.81 67.35
N HIS A 206 -23.39 -8.07 68.12
CA HIS A 206 -23.76 -7.72 69.50
C HIS A 206 -24.60 -6.44 69.46
N PRO A 207 -25.73 -6.36 70.18
CA PRO A 207 -26.57 -5.18 70.16
C PRO A 207 -25.95 -4.12 71.08
N ILE A 208 -25.58 -2.96 70.53
CA ILE A 208 -25.22 -1.79 71.34
C ILE A 208 -26.16 -0.66 70.97
N ALA A 209 -26.83 -0.18 72.02
CA ALA A 209 -27.78 0.90 72.06
C ALA A 209 -27.22 2.23 71.54
N GLU A 210 -28.14 3.08 71.11
CA GLU A 210 -27.90 4.42 70.60
C GLU A 210 -27.24 5.39 71.62
N VAL A 211 -26.67 6.47 71.03
CA VAL A 211 -26.41 7.82 71.58
C VAL A 211 -25.03 8.04 72.24
N PRO A 212 -24.36 9.22 72.11
CA PRO A 212 -24.19 10.18 71.01
C PRO A 212 -22.69 10.51 70.70
N MET A 213 -22.45 11.25 69.62
CA MET A 213 -21.16 11.88 69.25
C MET A 213 -20.62 12.84 70.34
N PRO A 214 -19.29 13.07 70.41
CA PRO A 214 -18.79 14.35 69.88
C PRO A 214 -17.42 14.29 69.16
N VAL A 215 -17.41 14.91 67.98
CA VAL A 215 -16.43 15.85 67.39
C VAL A 215 -14.98 15.86 67.94
N ASN A 216 -14.00 15.51 67.10
CA ASN A 216 -12.91 16.45 66.74
C ASN A 216 -11.96 15.96 65.62
N LYS A 217 -12.01 16.72 64.52
CA LYS A 217 -10.91 17.34 63.75
C LYS A 217 -9.87 16.50 62.96
N ILE A 218 -9.76 16.91 61.67
CA ILE A 218 -8.52 17.23 60.91
C ILE A 218 -7.79 15.99 60.30
N ILE A 219 -7.38 15.89 59.02
CA ILE A 219 -7.22 16.82 57.87
C ILE A 219 -6.85 16.00 56.58
N LEU A 220 -7.16 16.57 55.39
CA LEU A 220 -6.62 16.41 54.00
C LEU A 220 -6.16 15.02 53.47
N LEU A 221 -6.42 14.61 52.22
CA LEU A 221 -6.08 15.21 50.91
C LEU A 221 -7.00 14.58 49.81
N ALA A 222 -7.62 15.38 48.92
CA ALA A 222 -7.32 15.49 47.47
C ALA A 222 -7.07 14.13 46.76
N VAL A 223 -7.72 13.75 45.65
CA VAL A 223 -7.71 14.41 44.32
C VAL A 223 -8.84 13.82 43.45
N ASP A 224 -9.40 14.69 42.60
CA ASP A 224 -10.35 14.46 41.51
C ASP A 224 -10.09 13.24 40.60
N HIS A 225 -11.18 12.57 40.23
CA HIS A 225 -11.31 11.89 38.94
C HIS A 225 -12.53 12.48 38.19
N PRO A 226 -12.36 13.14 37.04
CA PRO A 226 -13.49 13.53 36.22
C PRO A 226 -13.92 12.37 35.33
N THR A 227 -15.21 12.03 35.38
CA THR A 227 -15.86 11.12 34.44
C THR A 227 -16.84 11.89 33.57
N LYS A 228 -16.58 11.85 32.26
CA LYS A 228 -17.52 11.89 31.13
C LYS A 228 -18.33 13.16 30.79
N ALA A 229 -18.25 13.44 29.49
CA ALA A 229 -19.31 13.84 28.55
C ALA A 229 -19.61 15.33 28.37
N GLU A 230 -19.16 15.87 27.23
CA GLU A 230 -19.91 16.79 26.34
C GLU A 230 -19.33 16.58 24.91
N LEU A 231 -20.09 16.07 23.93
CA LEU A 231 -21.03 16.80 23.06
C LEU A 231 -20.43 18.08 22.47
N PHE A 232 -19.92 18.03 21.23
CA PHE A 232 -19.91 19.19 20.36
C PHE A 232 -20.21 18.79 18.90
N LEU A 233 -21.45 19.10 18.50
CA LEU A 233 -21.83 19.45 17.14
C LEU A 233 -21.79 20.98 17.01
N THR A 234 -21.75 21.44 15.75
CA THR A 234 -21.99 22.80 15.22
C THR A 234 -20.89 23.85 15.46
N SER A 235 -20.19 24.37 14.44
CA SER A 235 -20.62 25.15 13.25
C SER A 235 -20.83 26.64 13.54
N LEU A 236 -20.24 27.46 12.64
CA LEU A 236 -20.50 28.87 12.30
C LEU A 236 -19.66 30.00 12.93
N GLY A 237 -19.02 30.75 12.02
CA GLY A 237 -18.75 32.20 12.09
C GLY A 237 -17.48 32.56 12.87
N GLY A 238 -16.51 33.31 12.37
CA GLY A 238 -16.55 34.34 11.33
C GLY A 238 -15.94 35.62 11.91
N LEU A 239 -15.06 36.27 11.12
CA LEU A 239 -14.47 37.61 11.31
C LEU A 239 -13.50 37.75 12.50
N GLY A 240 -12.34 38.38 12.41
CA GLY A 240 -11.79 39.28 11.41
C GLY A 240 -11.06 40.41 12.13
N THR A 241 -9.88 40.80 11.63
CA THR A 241 -9.16 42.10 11.85
C THR A 241 -8.70 42.40 13.29
N VAL A 242 -7.51 42.98 13.54
CA VAL A 242 -6.73 44.01 12.84
C VAL A 242 -5.24 43.71 13.00
#